data_AF-A0A494B9P3-F1
#
_entry.id   AF-A0A494B9P3-F1
#
_cell.length_a   1.000
_cell.length_b   1.000
_cell.length_c   1.000
_cell.angle_alpha   90.00
_cell.angle_beta   90.00
_cell.angle_gamma   90.00
#
_symmetry.space_group_name_H-M   'P 1'
#
loop_
_entity.id
_entity.type
_entity.pdbx_description
1 polymer ?
#
loop_
_entity_poly.entity_id
_entity_poly.type
_entity_poly.pdbx_seq_one_letter_code
_entity_poly.pdbx_strand_id
1 'polypeptide(L)'
;MEWVWALVLLAALGGGSAERDCRVSSFRVKENFDKARFSGLWYAIAKKDPEGLFLQDNIIAEFSVDEKGHMSATAKGRVRLLSNWEVCADMVGTFTDTEDPAKF
;
A
#
# COMPACT_ATOMS: atom_id res chain seq x y z
N MET A 1 -36.84 37.61 -0.82
CA MET A 1 -37.32 36.21 -0.73
C MET A 1 -36.49 35.26 -1.60
N GLU A 2 -36.02 35.67 -2.78
CA GLU A 2 -35.29 34.82 -3.74
C GLU A 2 -33.94 34.27 -3.24
N TRP A 3 -33.20 35.05 -2.45
CA TRP A 3 -31.91 34.63 -1.87
C TRP A 3 -32.00 33.44 -0.91
N VAL A 4 -33.16 33.27 -0.26
CA VAL A 4 -33.40 32.13 0.64
C VAL A 4 -33.54 30.84 -0.16
N TRP A 5 -34.20 30.89 -1.31
CA TRP A 5 -34.33 29.75 -2.22
C TRP A 5 -33.00 29.35 -2.85
N ALA A 6 -32.17 30.35 -3.20
CA ALA A 6 -30.81 30.10 -3.69
C ALA A 6 -29.92 29.40 -2.64
N LEU A 7 -30.02 29.80 -1.37
CA LEU A 7 -29.28 29.17 -0.27
C LEU A 7 -29.76 27.74 0.03
N VAL A 8 -31.07 27.49 -0.06
CA VAL A 8 -31.66 26.15 0.13
C VAL A 8 -31.25 25.20 -1.01
N LEU A 9 -31.22 25.69 -2.26
CA LEU A 9 -30.73 24.91 -3.40
C LEU A 9 -29.24 24.58 -3.29
N LEU A 10 -28.42 25.53 -2.83
CA LEU A 10 -26.99 25.28 -2.58
C LEU A 10 -26.77 24.21 -1.49
N ALA A 11 -27.57 24.26 -0.41
CA ALA A 11 -27.50 23.28 0.66
C ALA A 11 -27.95 21.88 0.21
N ALA A 12 -28.96 21.80 -0.66
CA ALA A 12 -29.42 20.53 -1.23
C ALA A 12 -28.40 19.90 -2.21
N LEU A 13 -27.63 20.72 -2.92
CA LEU A 13 -26.57 20.27 -3.83
C LEU A 13 -25.26 19.90 -3.11
N GLY A 14 -25.06 20.39 -1.88
CA GLY A 14 -23.85 20.14 -1.07
C GLY A 14 -23.84 18.79 -0.33
N GLY A 15 -24.94 18.04 -0.36
CA GLY A 15 -25.12 16.77 0.36
C GLY A 15 -24.62 15.52 -0.38
N GLY A 16 -23.69 15.67 -1.31
CA GLY A 16 -23.06 14.55 -2.00
C GLY A 16 -22.08 13.82 -1.09
N SER A 17 -22.59 13.01 -0.16
CA SER A 17 -21.79 11.96 0.45
C SER A 17 -21.36 11.02 -0.67
N ALA A 18 -20.13 11.18 -1.17
CA ALA A 18 -19.54 10.18 -2.04
C ALA A 18 -19.36 8.91 -1.20
N GLU A 19 -20.39 8.05 -1.22
CA GLU A 19 -20.31 6.72 -0.64
C GLU A 19 -19.17 5.99 -1.35
N ARG A 20 -18.11 5.72 -0.59
CA ARG A 20 -16.91 5.08 -1.13
C ARG A 20 -17.10 3.58 -1.05
N ASP A 21 -16.93 2.91 -2.17
CA ASP A 21 -16.88 1.45 -2.19
C ASP A 21 -15.54 1.00 -1.57
N CYS A 22 -15.61 0.43 -0.36
CA CYS A 22 -14.46 -0.06 0.39
C CYS A 22 -14.24 -1.58 0.25
N ARG A 23 -14.94 -2.24 -0.69
CA ARG A 23 -14.70 -3.68 -0.95
C ARG A 23 -13.33 -3.86 -1.57
N VAL A 24 -12.53 -4.78 -1.04
CA VAL A 24 -11.17 -5.06 -1.55
C VAL A 24 -11.16 -5.41 -3.04
N SER A 25 -12.23 -6.04 -3.54
CA SER A 25 -12.40 -6.39 -4.95
C SER A 25 -12.59 -5.20 -5.90
N SER A 26 -12.96 -4.02 -5.40
CA SER A 26 -13.18 -2.81 -6.21
C SER A 26 -11.92 -1.94 -6.34
N PHE A 27 -10.86 -2.25 -5.59
CA PHE A 27 -9.61 -1.49 -5.64
C PHE A 27 -8.90 -1.67 -6.99
N ARG A 28 -8.57 -0.54 -7.59
CA ARG A 28 -7.76 -0.49 -8.82
C ARG A 28 -6.28 -0.64 -8.45
N VAL A 29 -5.58 -1.48 -9.20
CA VAL A 29 -4.13 -1.70 -9.06
C VAL A 29 -3.38 -1.05 -10.21
N LYS A 30 -2.04 -1.14 -10.20
CA LYS A 30 -1.21 -0.56 -11.25
C LYS A 30 -1.43 -1.29 -12.57
N GLU A 31 -2.01 -0.59 -13.54
CA GLU A 31 -2.13 -1.12 -14.90
C GLU A 31 -0.75 -1.37 -15.52
N ASN A 32 -0.60 -2.52 -16.17
CA ASN A 32 0.63 -2.96 -16.85
C ASN A 32 1.87 -2.85 -15.94
N PHE A 33 1.81 -3.45 -14.75
CA PHE A 33 2.92 -3.46 -13.81
C PHE A 33 4.15 -4.14 -14.43
N ASP A 34 5.27 -3.41 -14.44
CA ASP A 34 6.54 -3.87 -15.01
C ASP A 34 7.53 -4.15 -13.88
N LYS A 35 7.80 -5.45 -13.68
CA LYS A 35 8.67 -5.94 -12.61
C LYS A 35 10.09 -5.39 -12.72
N ALA A 36 10.64 -5.32 -13.93
CA ALA A 36 12.01 -4.86 -14.16
C ALA A 36 12.15 -3.38 -13.82
N ARG A 37 11.15 -2.57 -14.17
CA ARG A 37 11.12 -1.14 -13.82
C ARG A 37 10.88 -0.87 -12.34
N PHE A 38 10.27 -1.82 -11.62
CA PHE A 38 10.05 -1.72 -10.19
C PHE A 38 11.25 -2.21 -9.35
N SER A 39 12.16 -2.98 -9.96
CA SER A 39 13.37 -3.46 -9.29
C SER A 39 14.24 -2.33 -8.74
N GLY A 40 14.96 -2.60 -7.66
CA GLY A 40 15.81 -1.64 -6.95
C GLY A 40 15.39 -1.38 -5.51
N LEU A 41 15.98 -0.34 -4.93
CA LEU A 41 15.80 0.04 -3.52
C LEU A 41 14.59 0.97 -3.34
N TRP A 42 13.75 0.63 -2.37
CA TRP A 42 12.58 1.39 -1.95
C TRP A 42 12.65 1.69 -0.46
N TYR A 43 12.45 2.96 -0.11
CA TYR A 43 12.44 3.45 1.27
C TYR A 43 10.99 3.69 1.72
N ALA A 44 10.56 3.05 2.80
CA ALA A 44 9.22 3.27 3.31
C ALA A 44 9.13 4.64 4.00
N ILE A 45 8.27 5.51 3.48
CA ILE A 45 8.04 6.86 4.04
C ILE A 45 6.88 6.86 5.04
N ALA A 46 5.86 6.05 4.79
CA ALA A 46 4.69 5.89 5.64
C ALA A 46 4.15 4.45 5.54
N LYS A 47 3.48 3.99 6.60
CA LYS A 47 2.83 2.68 6.65
C LYS A 47 1.49 2.75 7.37
N LYS A 48 0.59 1.84 7.01
CA LYS A 48 -0.64 1.56 7.76
C LYS A 48 -0.46 0.21 8.43
N ASP A 49 -0.56 0.18 9.76
CA ASP A 49 -0.27 -1.03 10.51
C ASP A 49 -1.41 -2.07 10.43
N PRO A 50 -1.06 -3.37 10.36
CA PRO A 50 -1.99 -4.45 10.62
C PRO A 50 -2.18 -4.65 12.13
N GLU A 51 -3.06 -5.58 12.50
CA GLU A 51 -3.09 -6.08 13.87
C GLU A 51 -1.91 -7.02 14.11
N GLY A 52 -1.25 -6.90 15.27
CA GLY A 52 -0.13 -7.76 15.67
C GLY A 52 1.26 -7.12 15.53
N LEU A 53 2.30 -7.96 15.58
CA LEU A 53 3.70 -7.54 15.49
C LEU A 53 4.07 -7.20 14.05
N PHE A 54 4.62 -6.00 13.83
CA PHE A 54 5.06 -5.55 12.52
C PHE A 54 6.31 -4.66 12.59
N LEU A 55 6.95 -4.42 11.45
CA LEU A 55 8.08 -3.49 11.34
C LEU A 55 7.67 -2.10 11.83
N GLN A 56 8.53 -1.46 12.62
CA GLN A 56 8.30 -0.13 13.18
C GLN A 56 8.82 0.98 12.26
N ASP A 57 10.11 0.98 11.92
CA ASP A 57 10.76 2.00 11.11
C ASP A 57 12.06 1.48 10.46
N ASN A 58 12.79 2.40 9.79
CA ASN A 58 14.01 2.09 9.04
C ASN A 58 13.80 0.98 8.01
N ILE A 59 12.60 0.98 7.41
CA ILE A 59 12.16 -0.07 6.50
C ILE A 59 12.71 0.23 5.11
N ILE A 60 13.58 -0.64 4.64
CA ILE A 60 14.17 -0.60 3.31
C ILE A 60 13.86 -1.93 2.63
N ALA A 61 13.30 -1.87 1.43
CA ALA A 61 13.03 -3.04 0.61
C ALA A 61 13.87 -2.97 -0.66
N GLU A 62 14.50 -4.08 -1.02
CA GLU A 62 15.24 -4.24 -2.27
C GLU A 62 14.56 -5.30 -3.11
N PHE A 63 14.00 -4.88 -4.24
CA PHE A 63 13.32 -5.76 -5.18
C PHE A 63 14.27 -6.17 -6.31
N SER A 64 14.25 -7.46 -6.65
CA SER A 64 15.02 -8.01 -7.76
C SER A 64 14.14 -8.90 -8.62
N VAL A 65 14.52 -9.03 -9.90
CA VAL A 65 13.85 -9.89 -10.87
C VAL A 65 14.89 -10.81 -11.47
N ASP A 66 14.61 -12.10 -11.46
CA ASP A 66 15.51 -13.09 -12.05
C ASP A 66 15.37 -13.19 -13.58
N GLU A 67 16.25 -13.97 -14.21
CA GLU A 67 16.25 -14.18 -15.67
C GLU A 67 14.96 -14.86 -16.18
N LYS A 68 14.21 -15.52 -15.30
CA LYS A 68 12.93 -16.17 -15.62
C LYS A 68 11.74 -15.22 -15.44
N GLY A 69 11.97 -13.99 -14.96
CA GLY A 69 10.94 -13.00 -14.70
C GLY A 69 10.24 -13.14 -13.34
N HIS A 70 10.75 -13.97 -12.44
CA HIS A 70 10.25 -14.07 -11.06
C HIS A 70 10.78 -12.92 -10.23
N MET A 71 9.88 -12.30 -9.46
CA MET A 71 10.24 -11.22 -8.54
C MET A 71 10.55 -11.80 -7.16
N SER A 72 11.59 -11.28 -6.52
CA SER A 72 11.89 -11.49 -5.11
C SER A 72 12.25 -10.17 -4.44
N ALA A 73 12.17 -10.13 -3.12
CA ALA A 73 12.60 -8.96 -2.36
C ALA A 73 13.30 -9.36 -1.06
N THR A 74 14.24 -8.52 -0.66
CA THR A 74 14.72 -8.49 0.72
C THR A 74 14.19 -7.23 1.41
N ALA A 75 13.90 -7.32 2.70
CA ALA A 75 13.42 -6.18 3.46
C ALA A 75 14.09 -6.15 4.83
N LYS A 76 14.68 -5.01 5.15
CA LYS A 76 15.30 -4.73 6.46
C LYS A 76 14.47 -3.71 7.20
N GLY A 77 14.32 -3.88 8.50
CA GLY A 77 13.64 -2.89 9.32
C GLY A 77 13.72 -3.18 10.82
N ARG A 78 13.54 -2.14 11.61
CA ARG A 78 13.50 -2.26 13.07
C ARG A 78 12.17 -2.87 13.50
N VAL A 79 12.21 -3.87 14.37
CA VAL A 79 11.02 -4.46 15.01
C VAL A 79 11.22 -4.52 16.52
N ARG A 80 10.13 -4.32 17.26
CA ARG A 80 10.11 -4.38 18.72
C ARG A 80 9.36 -5.64 19.15
N LEU A 81 10.12 -6.67 19.50
CA LEU A 81 9.58 -7.99 19.88
C LEU A 81 8.94 -7.97 21.28
N LEU A 82 9.55 -7.24 22.21
CA LEU A 82 9.10 -7.03 23.58
C LEU A 82 9.40 -5.58 23.98
N SER A 83 8.85 -5.13 25.12
CA SER A 83 8.98 -3.73 25.57
C SER A 83 10.42 -3.19 25.52
N ASN A 84 11.44 -4.00 25.79
CA ASN A 84 12.84 -3.54 25.84
C ASN A 84 13.75 -4.24 24.83
N TRP A 85 13.20 -4.97 23.85
CA TRP A 85 13.99 -5.74 22.89
C TRP A 85 13.69 -5.30 21.46
N GLU A 86 14.67 -4.65 20.85
CA GLU A 86 14.62 -4.18 19.47
C GLU A 86 15.63 -4.94 18.62
N VAL A 87 15.22 -5.38 17.44
CA VAL A 87 16.10 -6.04 16.47
C VAL A 87 15.90 -5.46 15.09
N CYS A 88 16.95 -5.51 14.27
CA CYS A 88 16.83 -5.30 12.83
C CYS A 88 16.46 -6.64 12.20
N ALA A 89 15.20 -6.79 11.79
CA ALA A 89 14.76 -7.98 11.08
C ALA A 89 15.23 -7.89 9.63
N ASP A 90 15.87 -8.96 9.15
CA ASP A 90 16.23 -9.15 7.75
C ASP A 90 15.31 -10.24 7.17
N MET A 91 14.42 -9.85 6.27
CA MET A 91 13.38 -10.68 5.72
C MET A 91 13.61 -10.93 4.24
N VAL A 92 13.23 -12.12 3.78
CA VAL A 92 13.31 -12.50 2.37
C VAL A 92 11.92 -12.95 1.93
N GLY A 93 11.49 -12.48 0.76
CA GLY A 93 10.20 -12.82 0.17
C GLY A 93 10.32 -13.16 -1.32
N THR A 94 9.48 -14.08 -1.76
CA THR A 94 9.33 -14.48 -3.17
C THR A 94 7.89 -14.27 -3.60
N PHE A 95 7.69 -13.68 -4.78
CA PHE A 95 6.36 -13.34 -5.29
C PHE A 95 5.90 -14.39 -6.32
N THR A 96 4.67 -14.88 -6.18
CA THR A 96 4.08 -15.85 -7.11
C THR A 96 3.09 -15.12 -8.00
N ASP A 97 3.22 -15.26 -9.31
CA ASP A 97 2.37 -14.50 -10.24
C ASP A 97 0.90 -14.97 -10.19
N THR A 98 -0.02 -14.02 -10.36
CA THR A 98 -1.45 -14.27 -10.54
C THR A 98 -1.90 -13.86 -11.95
N GLU A 99 -3.21 -13.98 -12.25
CA GLU A 99 -3.78 -13.51 -13.52
C GLU A 99 -3.67 -11.98 -13.70
N ASP A 100 -3.62 -11.22 -12.61
CA ASP A 100 -3.43 -9.77 -12.62
C ASP A 100 -1.94 -9.45 -12.41
N PRO A 101 -1.27 -8.77 -13.36
CA PRO A 101 0.18 -8.57 -13.32
C PRO A 101 0.67 -7.72 -12.14
N ALA A 102 -0.24 -7.00 -11.45
CA ALA A 102 0.08 -6.21 -10.27
C ALA A 102 -0.27 -6.91 -8.94
N LYS A 103 -0.73 -8.16 -8.99
CA LYS A 103 -1.08 -8.97 -7.82
C LYS A 103 -0.21 -10.23 -7.77
N PHE A 104 0.30 -10.52 -6.58
CA PHE A 104 1.24 -11.60 -6.27
C PHE A 104 0.83 -12.34 -5.00
#